data_AF-A0A1G4VSE4-F1
#
_entry.id   AF-A0A1G4VSE4-F1
#
_cell.length_a   1.000
_cell.length_b   1.000
_cell.length_c   1.000
_cell.angle_alpha   90.00
_cell.angle_beta   90.00
_cell.angle_gamma   90.00
#
_symmetry.space_group_name_H-M   'P 1'
#
loop_
_entity.id
_entity.type
_entity.pdbx_description
1 polymer ?
#
loop_
_entity_poly.entity_id
_entity_poly.type
_entity_poly.pdbx_seq_one_letter_code
_entity_poly.pdbx_strand_id
1 'polypeptide(L)'
;MSELLRVVPEHLHLSASTVDMHADDMRTKHGTADGRVEESMAGLPAGAAAALSAKVAEWQATTGVLYGNMAGHSDGLRMGAMNYSQNDETGATNIANAGEQMPDSGL
;
A
#
# COMPACT_ATOMS: atom_id res chain seq x y z
N MET A 1 -17.66 20.96 6.89
CA MET A 1 -17.11 20.69 8.23
C MET A 1 -16.24 19.46 8.11
N SER A 2 -14.92 19.61 8.28
CA SER A 2 -14.03 18.45 8.33
C SER A 2 -14.30 17.74 9.64
N GLU A 3 -14.73 16.48 9.57
CA GLU A 3 -14.75 15.61 10.73
C GLU A 3 -13.32 15.53 11.28
N LEU A 4 -13.15 15.64 12.60
CA LEU A 4 -11.84 15.53 13.24
C LEU A 4 -11.34 14.09 13.04
N LEU A 5 -10.55 13.90 11.99
CA LEU A 5 -9.98 12.60 11.65
C LEU A 5 -8.94 12.22 12.71
N ARG A 6 -9.35 11.36 13.65
CA ARG A 6 -8.42 10.76 14.62
C ARG A 6 -7.69 9.60 13.97
N VAL A 7 -6.45 9.82 13.56
CA VAL A 7 -5.59 8.79 12.98
C VAL A 7 -4.70 8.19 14.04
N VAL A 8 -4.61 6.85 14.04
CA VAL A 8 -3.71 6.07 14.88
C VAL A 8 -2.58 5.57 13.97
N PRO A 9 -1.34 6.08 14.09
CA PRO A 9 -0.22 5.72 13.19
C PRO A 9 0.04 4.22 13.11
N GLU A 10 -0.15 3.49 14.21
CA GLU A 10 0.02 2.03 14.28
C GLU A 10 -0.97 1.30 13.36
N HIS A 11 -2.21 1.80 13.23
CA HIS A 11 -3.20 1.22 12.33
C HIS A 11 -2.83 1.45 10.87
N LEU A 12 -2.18 2.57 10.54
CA LEU A 12 -1.68 2.82 9.20
C LEU A 12 -0.51 1.88 8.86
N HIS A 13 0.41 1.65 9.79
CA HIS A 13 1.47 0.66 9.61
C HIS A 13 0.92 -0.76 9.42
N LEU A 14 -0.05 -1.17 10.23
CA LEU A 14 -0.70 -2.47 10.09
C LEU A 14 -1.40 -2.60 8.73
N SER A 15 -2.08 -1.54 8.29
CA SER A 15 -2.74 -1.50 6.98
C SER A 15 -1.72 -1.61 5.85
N ALA A 16 -0.59 -0.91 5.94
CA ALA A 16 0.51 -1.00 4.96
C ALA A 16 1.04 -2.44 4.86
N SER A 17 1.36 -3.08 5.99
CA SER A 17 1.77 -4.50 6.01
C SER A 17 0.73 -5.44 5.44
N THR A 18 -0.56 -5.16 5.66
CA THR A 18 -1.66 -5.97 5.10
C THR A 18 -1.74 -5.82 3.58
N VAL A 19 -1.57 -4.60 3.07
CA VAL A 19 -1.53 -4.32 1.62
C VAL A 19 -0.35 -5.04 0.97
N ASP A 20 0.84 -5.02 1.58
CA ASP A 20 2.00 -5.77 1.06
C ASP A 20 1.72 -7.27 0.98
N MET A 21 1.17 -7.86 2.05
CA MET A 21 0.80 -9.29 2.05
C MET A 21 -0.18 -9.62 0.92
N HIS A 22 -1.18 -8.76 0.69
CA HIS A 22 -2.12 -8.95 -0.42
C HIS A 22 -1.46 -8.76 -1.79
N ALA A 23 -0.52 -7.84 -1.92
CA ALA A 23 0.24 -7.63 -3.15
C ALA A 23 1.08 -8.87 -3.51
N ASP A 24 1.78 -9.44 -2.53
CA ASP A 24 2.60 -10.63 -2.70
C ASP A 24 1.75 -11.88 -3.01
N ASP A 25 0.64 -12.06 -2.31
CA ASP A 25 -0.31 -13.16 -2.55
C ASP A 25 -0.91 -13.08 -3.96
N MET A 26 -1.35 -11.89 -4.39
CA MET A 26 -1.88 -11.66 -5.73
C MET A 26 -0.83 -12.00 -6.79
N ARG A 27 0.40 -11.46 -6.65
CA ARG A 27 1.50 -11.71 -7.58
C ARG A 27 1.85 -13.19 -7.68
N THR A 28 1.88 -13.90 -6.55
CA THR A 28 2.19 -15.34 -6.49
C THR A 28 1.12 -16.17 -7.19
N LYS A 29 -0.16 -15.89 -6.91
CA LYS A 29 -1.30 -16.60 -7.52
C LYS A 29 -1.37 -16.35 -9.03
N HIS A 30 -1.13 -15.12 -9.46
CA HIS A 30 -1.10 -14.77 -10.88
C HIS A 30 0.07 -15.44 -11.60
N GLY A 31 1.29 -15.40 -11.02
CA GLY A 31 2.43 -16.11 -11.61
C GLY A 31 2.22 -17.63 -11.72
N THR A 32 1.52 -18.23 -10.74
CA THR A 32 1.14 -19.65 -10.82
C THR A 32 0.13 -19.90 -11.95
N ALA A 33 -0.84 -19.00 -12.14
CA ALA A 33 -1.80 -19.09 -13.22
C ALA A 33 -1.13 -18.93 -14.60
N ASP A 34 -0.21 -17.97 -14.73
CA ASP A 34 0.57 -17.74 -15.95
C ASP A 34 1.32 -19.00 -16.37
N GLY A 35 2.04 -19.65 -15.44
CA GLY A 35 2.74 -20.90 -15.70
C GLY A 35 1.82 -22.03 -16.19
N ARG A 36 0.64 -22.19 -15.57
CA ARG A 36 -0.36 -23.18 -16.02
C ARG A 36 -0.89 -22.88 -17.42
N VAL A 37 -1.03 -21.60 -17.78
CA VAL A 37 -1.48 -21.21 -19.12
C VAL A 37 -0.38 -21.49 -20.15
N GLU A 38 0.87 -21.13 -19.86
CA GLU A 38 2.03 -21.39 -20.72
C GLU A 38 2.20 -22.90 -20.98
N GLU A 39 2.07 -23.75 -19.96
CA GLU A 39 2.10 -25.22 -20.10
C GLU A 39 0.99 -25.75 -21.01
N SER A 40 -0.20 -25.13 -20.98
CA SER A 40 -1.33 -25.56 -21.80
C SER A 40 -1.18 -25.24 -23.30
N MET A 41 -0.31 -24.29 -23.66
CA MET A 41 -0.15 -23.83 -25.05
C MET A 41 0.43 -24.90 -25.98
N ALA A 42 1.19 -25.86 -25.45
CA ALA A 42 1.82 -26.92 -26.23
C ALA A 42 0.82 -27.79 -27.02
N GLY A 43 -0.45 -27.85 -26.58
CA GLY A 43 -1.52 -28.60 -27.26
C GLY A 43 -2.36 -27.78 -28.25
N LEU A 44 -2.09 -26.49 -28.43
CA LEU A 44 -2.94 -25.59 -29.21
C LEU A 44 -2.44 -25.45 -30.66
N PRO A 45 -3.35 -25.28 -31.64
CA PRO A 45 -2.98 -24.81 -32.98
C PRO A 45 -2.21 -23.48 -32.88
N ALA A 46 -1.23 -23.26 -33.76
CA ALA A 46 -0.31 -22.13 -33.68
C ALA A 46 -1.01 -20.76 -33.55
N GLY A 47 -2.11 -20.54 -34.28
CA GLY A 47 -2.88 -19.29 -34.18
C GLY A 47 -3.55 -19.10 -32.81
N ALA A 48 -4.07 -20.18 -32.21
CA ALA A 48 -4.66 -20.14 -30.88
C ALA A 48 -3.59 -19.95 -29.79
N ALA A 49 -2.43 -20.63 -29.93
CA ALA A 49 -1.29 -20.43 -29.03
C ALA A 49 -0.79 -18.97 -29.05
N ALA A 50 -0.66 -18.37 -30.25
CA ALA A 50 -0.27 -16.97 -30.39
C ALA A 50 -1.27 -16.00 -29.76
N ALA A 51 -2.58 -16.21 -29.99
CA ALA A 51 -3.63 -15.38 -29.39
C ALA A 51 -3.63 -15.48 -27.86
N LEU A 52 -3.46 -16.69 -27.31
CA LEU A 52 -3.39 -16.90 -25.87
C LEU A 52 -2.14 -16.27 -25.27
N SER A 53 -0.99 -16.39 -25.92
CA SER A 53 0.26 -15.74 -25.49
C SER A 53 0.13 -14.22 -25.40
N ALA A 54 -0.53 -13.60 -26.38
CA ALA A 54 -0.80 -12.15 -26.34
C ALA A 54 -1.67 -11.77 -25.12
N LYS A 55 -2.68 -12.58 -24.79
CA LYS A 55 -3.53 -12.36 -23.61
C LYS A 55 -2.82 -12.58 -22.28
N VAL A 56 -1.92 -13.56 -22.21
CA VAL A 56 -1.05 -13.74 -21.03
C VAL A 56 -0.14 -12.53 -20.85
N ALA A 57 0.45 -11.99 -21.92
CA ALA A 57 1.28 -10.78 -21.83
C ALA A 57 0.50 -9.56 -21.32
N GLU A 58 -0.73 -9.34 -21.82
CA GLU A 58 -1.63 -8.29 -21.31
C GLU A 58 -1.96 -8.48 -19.82
N TRP A 59 -2.23 -9.72 -19.41
CA TRP A 59 -2.52 -10.08 -18.02
C TRP A 59 -1.33 -9.83 -17.10
N GLN A 60 -0.13 -10.26 -17.50
CA GLN A 60 1.12 -10.07 -16.76
C GLN A 60 1.43 -8.57 -16.58
N ALA A 61 1.25 -7.77 -17.65
CA ALA A 61 1.40 -6.31 -17.57
C ALA A 61 0.41 -5.70 -16.56
N THR A 62 -0.86 -6.11 -16.63
CA THR A 62 -1.90 -5.65 -15.70
C THR A 62 -1.58 -6.02 -14.25
N THR A 63 -1.11 -7.24 -14.02
CA THR A 63 -0.66 -7.73 -12.71
C THR A 63 0.47 -6.85 -12.18
N GLY A 64 1.44 -6.49 -13.02
CA GLY A 64 2.52 -5.58 -12.66
C GLY A 64 2.03 -4.20 -12.24
N VAL A 65 1.07 -3.62 -12.99
CA VAL A 65 0.45 -2.33 -12.64
C VAL A 65 -0.29 -2.41 -11.30
N LEU A 66 -1.09 -3.45 -11.09
CA LEU A 66 -1.83 -3.64 -9.84
C LEU A 66 -0.89 -3.79 -8.64
N TYR A 67 0.18 -4.58 -8.79
CA TYR A 67 1.21 -4.71 -7.75
C TYR A 67 1.86 -3.35 -7.43
N GLY A 68 2.25 -2.58 -8.46
CA GLY A 68 2.81 -1.25 -8.27
C GLY A 68 1.87 -0.29 -7.55
N ASN A 69 0.58 -0.32 -7.88
CA ASN A 69 -0.44 0.50 -7.20
C ASN A 69 -0.60 0.13 -5.72
N MET A 70 -0.58 -1.16 -5.39
CA MET A 70 -0.66 -1.62 -3.99
C MET A 70 0.60 -1.24 -3.21
N ALA A 71 1.78 -1.40 -3.79
CA ALA A 71 3.03 -0.95 -3.17
C ALA A 71 2.99 0.56 -2.90
N GLY A 72 2.54 1.37 -3.87
CA GLY A 72 2.36 2.81 -3.69
C GLY A 72 1.36 3.17 -2.59
N HIS A 73 0.28 2.39 -2.43
CA HIS A 73 -0.68 2.59 -1.34
C HIS A 73 -0.06 2.27 0.03
N SER A 74 0.69 1.18 0.12
CA SER A 74 1.43 0.77 1.31
C SER A 74 2.44 1.84 1.74
N ASP A 75 3.20 2.40 0.79
CA ASP A 75 4.12 3.50 1.04
C ASP A 75 3.40 4.77 1.50
N GLY A 76 2.28 5.10 0.86
CA GLY A 76 1.43 6.23 1.28
C GLY A 76 0.91 6.08 2.71
N LEU A 77 0.53 4.88 3.12
CA LEU A 77 0.11 4.58 4.50
C LEU A 77 1.26 4.75 5.50
N ARG A 78 2.46 4.27 5.18
CA ARG A 78 3.67 4.46 6.02
C ARG A 78 4.05 5.93 6.15
N MET A 79 4.06 6.66 5.03
CA MET A 79 4.29 8.11 5.04
C MET A 79 3.24 8.84 5.87
N GLY A 80 1.97 8.45 5.73
CA GLY A 80 0.89 8.96 6.57
C GLY A 80 1.17 8.75 8.05
N ALA A 81 1.53 7.53 8.46
CA ALA A 81 1.87 7.21 9.84
C ALA A 81 2.99 8.11 10.38
N MET A 82 4.09 8.23 9.62
CA MET A 82 5.23 9.09 9.99
C MET A 82 4.83 10.55 10.16
N ASN A 83 3.98 11.07 9.27
CA ASN A 83 3.53 12.46 9.32
C ASN A 83 2.63 12.73 10.53
N TYR A 84 1.74 11.80 10.87
CA TYR A 84 0.89 11.92 12.06
C TYR A 84 1.72 11.89 13.34
N SER A 85 2.68 10.97 13.47
CA SER A 85 3.57 10.91 14.65
C SER A 85 4.37 12.20 14.81
N GLN A 86 4.99 12.71 13.73
CA GLN A 86 5.75 13.97 13.79
C GLN A 86 4.89 15.18 14.16
N ASN A 87 3.66 15.25 13.64
CA ASN A 87 2.74 16.33 13.96
C ASN A 87 2.30 16.27 15.44
N ASP A 88 2.06 15.07 15.97
CA ASP A 88 1.69 14.88 17.38
C ASP A 88 2.84 15.26 18.33
N GLU A 89 4.07 14.82 18.04
CA GLU A 89 5.29 15.17 18.79
C GLU A 89 5.56 16.69 18.77
N THR A 90 5.43 17.32 17.60
CA THR A 90 5.59 18.76 17.45
C THR A 90 4.50 19.52 18.22
N GLY A 91 3.26 19.03 18.13
CA GLY A 91 2.12 19.59 18.88
C GLY A 91 2.34 19.50 20.39
N ALA A 92 2.73 18.34 20.90
CA ALA A 92 3.04 18.13 22.31
C ALA A 92 4.18 19.04 22.81
N THR A 93 5.25 19.17 22.02
CA THR A 93 6.38 20.06 22.32
C THR A 93 5.93 21.51 22.40
N ASN A 94 5.12 21.97 21.46
CA ASN A 94 4.60 23.34 21.45
C ASN A 94 3.70 23.60 22.67
N ILE A 95 2.86 22.65 23.07
CA ILE A 95 2.01 22.75 24.26
C ILE A 95 2.87 22.81 25.54
N ALA A 96 3.88 21.96 25.65
CA ALA A 96 4.80 21.96 26.80
C ALA A 96 5.52 23.31 26.91
N ASN A 97 6.10 23.80 25.81
CA ASN A 97 6.78 25.09 25.76
C ASN A 97 5.85 26.26 26.10
N ALA A 98 4.60 26.23 25.63
CA ALA A 98 3.62 27.24 25.97
C ALA A 98 3.28 27.23 27.48
N GLY A 99 3.16 26.04 28.07
CA GLY A 99 2.95 25.88 29.51
C GLY A 99 4.09 26.44 30.35
N GLU A 100 5.35 26.22 29.94
CA GLU A 100 6.53 26.80 30.61
C GLU A 100 6.61 28.33 30.49
N GLN A 101 6.05 28.90 29.42
CA GLN A 101 6.01 30.34 29.19
C GLN A 101 4.85 31.04 29.90
N MET A 102 3.89 30.30 30.44
CA MET A 102 2.81 30.88 31.24
C MET A 102 3.39 31.32 32.59
N PRO A 103 3.38 32.63 32.91
CA PRO A 103 3.84 33.09 34.21
C PRO A 103 2.97 32.46 35.31
N ASP A 104 3.61 31.99 36.39
CA ASP A 104 2.94 31.46 37.57
C ASP A 104 2.00 32.54 38.12
N SER A 105 0.75 32.44 37.72
CA SER A 105 -0.30 33.40 38.05
C SER A 105 -0.82 32.98 39.41
N GLY A 106 0.03 33.17 40.43
CA GLY A 106 -0.26 32.79 41.81
C GLY A 106 -1.66 33.24 42.21
N LEU A 107 -2.56 32.25 42.36
CA LEU A 107 -3.82 32.35 43.09
C LEU A 107 -3.64 31.66 44.44
#